data_AF-A0A3A8J1U8-F1
#
_entry.id   AF-A0A3A8J1U8-F1
#
_cell.length_a   1.000
_cell.length_b   1.000
_cell.length_c   1.000
_cell.angle_alpha   90.00
_cell.angle_beta   90.00
_cell.angle_gamma   90.00
#
_symmetry.space_group_name_H-M   'P 1'
#
loop_
_entity.id
_entity.type
_entity.pdbx_description
1 polymer ?
#
loop_
_entity_poly.entity_id
_entity_poly.type
_entity_poly.pdbx_seq_one_letter_code
_entity_poly.pdbx_strand_id
1 'polypeptide(L)'
;MKLRWMAISGGLAAAVVTAGACGSEPVAPCVVARAVSDGSTGSFAATYELKAGQNPDLACAQLKPEPLGLQKYFSQDPKAPDTVGVRSTRLGTLLQTFASRLSEESKASATAVGPFASETPGEDRFCTVPQLTPTRLEVTEAQDPDGGLLPAQEFGYAWNNLRIYNTPEIPGTQFTADLVYTENGCTAEYTVKGIWPVVKCQDSKTKGPSDALCDPYADYDAGRLRGSGINPLFPVKCDPVAFICVLTGEVPSAP
;
A
#
# COMPACT_ATOMS: atom_id res chain seq x y z
N MET A 1 -19.71 68.55 -51.39
CA MET A 1 -19.94 68.60 -49.94
C MET A 1 -20.35 67.21 -49.47
N LYS A 2 -19.46 66.50 -48.76
CA LYS A 2 -19.73 65.25 -47.97
C LYS A 2 -20.16 64.02 -48.82
N LEU A 3 -19.77 62.76 -48.57
CA LEU A 3 -19.19 62.06 -47.42
C LEU A 3 -18.48 60.80 -47.98
N ARG A 4 -17.25 60.50 -47.57
CA ARG A 4 -16.57 59.22 -47.84
C ARG A 4 -17.23 58.12 -47.00
N TRP A 5 -17.69 57.04 -47.62
CA TRP A 5 -18.10 55.81 -46.94
C TRP A 5 -16.99 54.77 -47.10
N MET A 6 -16.35 54.42 -45.98
CA MET A 6 -15.45 53.26 -45.89
C MET A 6 -16.31 51.99 -45.88
N ALA A 7 -16.14 51.15 -46.89
CA ALA A 7 -16.64 49.79 -46.87
C ALA A 7 -15.75 48.96 -45.94
N ILE A 8 -16.26 48.63 -44.76
CA ILE A 8 -15.70 47.57 -43.92
C ILE A 8 -16.25 46.26 -44.48
N SER A 9 -15.41 45.55 -45.22
CA SER A 9 -15.66 44.17 -45.64
C SER A 9 -15.64 43.27 -44.40
N GLY A 10 -16.82 43.03 -43.82
CA GLY A 10 -17.05 42.02 -42.79
C GLY A 10 -17.08 40.63 -43.41
N GLY A 11 -15.92 39.99 -43.52
CA GLY A 11 -15.83 38.56 -43.76
C GLY A 11 -16.14 37.81 -42.47
N LEU A 12 -17.35 37.25 -42.34
CA LEU A 12 -17.64 36.22 -41.36
C LEU A 12 -16.88 34.95 -41.76
N ALA A 13 -15.66 34.79 -41.25
CA ALA A 13 -15.04 33.47 -41.15
C ALA A 13 -15.65 32.78 -39.93
N ALA A 14 -16.71 32.00 -40.16
CA ALA A 14 -17.18 31.04 -39.17
C ALA A 14 -16.07 29.99 -39.00
N ALA A 15 -15.18 30.22 -38.04
CA ALA A 15 -14.28 29.20 -37.55
C ALA A 15 -15.13 28.14 -36.86
N VAL A 16 -15.48 27.09 -37.61
CA VAL A 16 -15.92 25.83 -37.04
C VAL A 16 -14.72 25.29 -36.26
N VAL A 17 -14.68 25.60 -34.96
CA VAL A 17 -13.81 24.90 -34.02
C VAL A 17 -14.40 23.49 -33.93
N THR A 18 -13.87 22.59 -34.75
CA THR A 18 -14.09 21.17 -34.56
C THR A 18 -13.58 20.83 -33.17
N ALA A 19 -14.51 20.47 -32.27
CA ALA A 19 -14.22 19.95 -30.94
C ALA A 19 -13.58 18.55 -31.05
N GLY A 20 -12.39 18.47 -31.68
CA GLY A 20 -11.61 17.25 -31.88
C GLY A 20 -10.58 17.00 -30.78
N ALA A 21 -10.73 17.63 -29.61
CA ALA A 21 -9.78 17.51 -28.50
C ALA A 21 -10.19 16.46 -27.43
N CYS A 22 -11.28 15.73 -27.63
CA CYS A 22 -11.63 14.58 -26.78
C CYS A 22 -11.20 13.26 -27.45
N GLY A 23 -9.98 13.21 -27.99
CA GLY A 23 -9.37 11.96 -28.40
C GLY A 23 -8.80 11.27 -27.17
N SER A 24 -9.48 10.22 -26.69
CA SER A 24 -9.09 9.29 -25.62
C SER A 24 -8.20 9.89 -24.51
N GLU A 25 -8.80 10.19 -23.35
CA GLU A 25 -8.04 10.51 -22.15
C GLU A 25 -6.93 9.44 -21.94
N PRO A 26 -5.65 9.84 -21.79
CA PRO A 26 -4.57 8.90 -21.62
C PRO A 26 -4.85 8.01 -20.41
N VAL A 27 -4.61 6.72 -20.55
CA VAL A 27 -4.79 5.77 -19.45
C VAL A 27 -3.90 6.21 -18.29
N ALA A 28 -4.51 6.38 -17.12
CA ALA A 28 -3.78 6.80 -15.93
C ALA A 28 -2.64 5.81 -15.64
N PRO A 29 -1.42 6.31 -15.37
CA PRO A 29 -0.31 5.44 -15.01
C PRO A 29 -0.59 4.75 -13.68
N CYS A 30 0.11 3.66 -13.43
CA CYS A 30 0.08 2.95 -12.15
C CYS A 30 0.44 3.89 -11.00
N VAL A 31 -0.50 4.06 -10.06
CA VAL A 31 -0.28 4.82 -8.84
C VAL A 31 -0.28 3.92 -7.61
N VAL A 32 0.43 4.40 -6.58
CA VAL A 32 0.43 3.84 -5.23
C VAL A 32 0.06 4.99 -4.30
N ALA A 33 -0.99 4.78 -3.50
CA ALA A 33 -1.45 5.79 -2.56
C ALA A 33 -0.33 6.19 -1.58
N ARG A 34 -0.16 7.50 -1.37
CA ARG A 34 0.98 8.05 -0.60
C ARG A 34 0.60 9.09 0.44
N ALA A 35 -0.33 10.00 0.13
CA ALA A 35 -0.57 11.19 0.93
C ALA A 35 -1.77 11.02 1.87
N VAL A 36 -1.55 10.97 3.19
CA VAL A 36 -2.63 11.13 4.18
C VAL A 36 -2.84 12.60 4.53
N SER A 37 -4.01 12.94 5.07
CA SER A 37 -4.42 14.32 5.36
C SER A 37 -3.51 15.10 6.32
N ASP A 38 -2.63 14.42 7.05
CA ASP A 38 -1.67 15.02 7.97
C ASP A 38 -0.29 15.31 7.33
N GLY A 39 -0.12 15.01 6.04
CA GLY A 39 1.11 15.23 5.29
C GLY A 39 2.18 14.15 5.45
N SER A 40 1.91 13.07 6.19
CA SER A 40 2.81 11.92 6.28
C SER A 40 2.68 10.97 5.07
N THR A 41 3.71 10.14 4.85
CA THR A 41 3.61 9.00 3.92
C THR A 41 2.69 7.97 4.56
N GLY A 42 1.45 7.87 4.07
CA GLY A 42 0.48 6.91 4.56
C GLY A 42 0.96 5.47 4.37
N SER A 43 0.56 4.59 5.26
CA SER A 43 0.77 3.14 5.14
C SER A 43 -0.53 2.44 4.74
N PHE A 44 -0.41 1.20 4.28
CA PHE A 44 -1.55 0.32 4.05
C PHE A 44 -1.81 -0.53 5.28
N ALA A 45 -3.06 -0.71 5.69
CA ALA A 45 -3.43 -1.72 6.67
C ALA A 45 -3.43 -3.07 5.96
N ALA A 46 -2.41 -3.89 6.19
CA ALA A 46 -2.25 -5.20 5.59
C ALA A 46 -2.77 -6.30 6.53
N THR A 47 -3.39 -7.32 5.95
CA THR A 47 -3.81 -8.55 6.63
C THR A 47 -3.15 -9.74 5.94
N TYR A 48 -2.82 -10.75 6.73
CA TYR A 48 -2.12 -11.96 6.27
C TYR A 48 -3.05 -13.15 6.46
N GLU A 49 -3.53 -13.72 5.36
CA GLU A 49 -4.34 -14.92 5.36
C GLU A 49 -3.46 -16.13 5.08
N LEU A 50 -3.33 -17.01 6.07
CA LEU A 50 -2.50 -18.21 5.95
C LEU A 50 -3.08 -19.13 4.87
N LYS A 51 -2.25 -19.54 3.91
CA LYS A 51 -2.70 -20.42 2.82
C LYS A 51 -3.12 -21.79 3.34
N ALA A 52 -4.09 -22.41 2.67
CA ALA A 52 -4.59 -23.73 3.01
C ALA A 52 -3.47 -24.78 3.04
N GLY A 53 -3.52 -25.67 4.06
CA GLY A 53 -2.53 -26.74 4.25
C GLY A 53 -1.31 -26.36 5.09
N GLN A 54 -1.14 -25.09 5.44
CA GLN A 54 -0.11 -24.63 6.38
C GLN A 54 -0.50 -24.98 7.83
N ASN A 55 0.50 -25.18 8.70
CA ASN A 55 0.27 -25.45 10.13
C ASN A 55 0.14 -24.13 10.91
N PRO A 56 -1.03 -23.78 11.46
CA PRO A 56 -1.26 -22.51 12.17
C PRO A 56 -0.58 -22.41 13.54
N ASP A 57 -0.11 -23.53 14.09
CA ASP A 57 0.55 -23.55 15.40
C ASP A 57 2.02 -23.11 15.33
N LEU A 58 2.56 -22.95 14.12
CA LEU A 58 3.93 -22.51 13.89
C LEU A 58 4.09 -21.00 14.09
N ALA A 59 5.21 -20.55 14.65
CA ALA A 59 5.48 -19.13 14.89
C ALA A 59 5.39 -18.27 13.61
N CYS A 60 5.93 -18.76 12.50
CA CYS A 60 5.85 -18.06 11.21
C CYS A 60 4.44 -18.05 10.60
N ALA A 61 3.50 -18.87 11.10
CA ALA A 61 2.11 -18.96 10.64
C ALA A 61 1.15 -18.03 11.40
N GLN A 62 1.68 -17.12 12.23
CA GLN A 62 0.90 -16.23 13.10
C GLN A 62 1.15 -14.73 12.83
N LEU A 63 1.44 -14.36 11.56
CA LEU A 63 1.53 -12.95 11.19
C LEU A 63 0.20 -12.25 11.45
N LYS A 64 0.28 -11.09 12.09
CA LYS A 64 -0.88 -10.27 12.48
C LYS A 64 -1.02 -9.09 11.53
N PRO A 65 -2.23 -8.53 11.39
CA PRO A 65 -2.41 -7.31 10.63
C PRO A 65 -1.49 -6.19 11.13
N GLU A 66 -0.97 -5.41 10.19
CA GLU A 66 -0.02 -4.35 10.50
C GLU A 66 -0.03 -3.24 9.44
N PRO A 67 0.53 -2.07 9.76
CA PRO A 67 0.89 -1.10 8.73
C PRO A 67 2.00 -1.65 7.82
N LEU A 68 1.76 -1.60 6.51
CA LEU A 68 2.71 -1.96 5.47
C LEU A 68 3.03 -0.71 4.65
N GLY A 69 4.32 -0.38 4.55
CA GLY A 69 4.79 0.68 3.67
C GLY A 69 4.80 0.20 2.23
N LEU A 70 4.13 0.92 1.34
CA LEU A 70 4.16 0.72 -0.10
C LEU A 70 4.53 2.05 -0.76
N GLN A 71 5.58 2.08 -1.57
CA GLN A 71 6.03 3.32 -2.19
C GLN A 71 6.47 3.08 -3.63
N LYS A 72 5.91 3.86 -4.56
CA LYS A 72 6.37 3.95 -5.95
C LYS A 72 7.64 4.83 -6.05
N TYR A 73 8.61 4.38 -6.83
CA TYR A 73 9.81 5.11 -7.21
C TYR A 73 9.87 5.25 -8.72
N PHE A 74 10.04 6.49 -9.18
CA PHE A 74 10.10 6.79 -10.61
C PHE A 74 11.48 6.46 -11.16
N SER A 75 11.51 5.75 -12.29
CA SER A 75 12.75 5.50 -13.01
C SER A 75 13.34 6.81 -13.54
N GLN A 76 14.66 6.94 -13.45
CA GLN A 76 15.39 8.04 -14.11
C GLN A 76 15.68 7.73 -15.59
N ASP A 77 15.62 6.46 -15.98
CA ASP A 77 15.65 6.03 -17.39
C ASP A 77 14.19 5.92 -17.88
N PRO A 78 13.75 6.74 -18.84
CA PRO A 78 12.40 6.67 -19.39
C PRO A 78 12.03 5.33 -20.03
N LYS A 79 13.00 4.46 -20.31
CA LYS A 79 12.77 3.13 -20.87
C LYS A 79 12.67 2.04 -19.80
N ALA A 80 13.11 2.31 -18.58
CA ALA A 80 13.02 1.36 -17.48
C ALA A 80 11.71 1.56 -16.71
N PRO A 81 11.06 0.48 -16.27
CA PRO A 81 9.83 0.58 -15.52
C PRO A 81 10.06 1.25 -14.16
N ASP A 82 9.06 1.98 -13.69
CA ASP A 82 8.99 2.43 -12.31
C ASP A 82 8.99 1.21 -11.36
N THR A 83 9.46 1.40 -10.13
CA THR A 83 9.52 0.33 -9.13
C THR A 83 8.62 0.61 -7.94
N VAL A 84 8.31 -0.43 -7.19
CA VAL A 84 7.63 -0.34 -5.89
C VAL A 84 8.52 -0.94 -4.81
N GLY A 85 8.69 -0.19 -3.73
CA GLY A 85 9.27 -0.67 -2.49
C GLY A 85 8.19 -1.09 -1.49
N VAL A 86 8.43 -2.20 -0.80
CA VAL A 86 7.56 -2.78 0.22
C VAL A 86 8.36 -2.98 1.50
N ARG A 87 7.81 -2.53 2.63
CA ARG A 87 8.41 -2.76 3.96
C ARG A 87 7.34 -2.89 5.04
N SER A 88 7.33 -4.02 5.75
CA SER A 88 6.45 -4.23 6.91
C SER A 88 6.90 -3.45 8.12
N THR A 89 5.96 -3.08 8.99
CA THR A 89 6.28 -2.43 10.27
C THR A 89 7.06 -3.38 11.16
N ARG A 90 6.71 -4.67 11.19
CA ARG A 90 7.43 -5.72 11.90
C ARG A 90 8.89 -5.76 11.48
N LEU A 91 9.21 -5.77 10.19
CA LEU A 91 10.60 -5.73 9.72
C LEU A 91 11.30 -4.44 10.18
N GLY A 92 10.61 -3.29 10.11
CA GLY A 92 11.10 -2.03 10.66
C GLY A 92 11.44 -2.09 12.15
N THR A 93 10.59 -2.71 12.96
CA THR A 93 10.83 -2.94 14.38
C THR A 93 12.01 -3.89 14.60
N LEU A 94 12.08 -5.01 13.88
CA LEU A 94 13.19 -5.96 14.02
C LEU A 94 14.55 -5.32 13.68
N LEU A 95 14.60 -4.46 12.66
CA LEU A 95 15.80 -3.68 12.31
C LEU A 95 16.26 -2.79 13.45
N GLN A 96 15.32 -2.17 14.18
CA GLN A 96 15.63 -1.32 15.35
C GLN A 96 16.03 -2.16 16.56
N THR A 97 15.27 -3.22 16.86
CA THR A 97 15.49 -4.12 18.00
C THR A 97 16.85 -4.79 17.92
N PHE A 98 17.27 -5.22 16.73
CA PHE A 98 18.51 -5.94 16.53
C PHE A 98 19.64 -5.08 15.95
N ALA A 99 19.52 -3.75 15.91
CA ALA A 99 20.43 -2.85 15.19
C ALA A 99 21.94 -3.12 15.39
N SER A 100 22.37 -3.53 16.59
CA SER A 100 23.76 -3.84 16.94
C SER A 100 24.25 -5.22 16.51
N ARG A 101 23.36 -6.11 16.08
CA ARG A 101 23.59 -7.53 15.77
C ARG A 101 23.27 -7.89 14.31
N LEU A 102 23.02 -6.88 13.48
CA LEU A 102 22.68 -7.05 12.07
C LEU A 102 23.88 -6.81 11.18
N SER A 103 24.03 -7.65 10.16
CA SER A 103 24.97 -7.41 9.06
C SER A 103 24.55 -6.17 8.24
N GLU A 104 25.51 -5.53 7.57
CA GLU A 104 25.20 -4.43 6.63
C GLU A 104 24.31 -4.91 5.47
N GLU A 105 24.43 -6.17 5.05
CA GLU A 105 23.56 -6.79 4.06
C GLU A 105 22.10 -6.87 4.54
N SER A 106 21.89 -7.26 5.81
CA SER A 106 20.56 -7.29 6.42
C SER A 106 19.92 -5.89 6.46
N LYS A 107 20.73 -4.85 6.73
CA LYS A 107 20.26 -3.46 6.71
C LYS A 107 19.95 -2.99 5.29
N ALA A 108 20.76 -3.37 4.30
CA ALA A 108 20.57 -3.01 2.91
C ALA A 108 19.35 -3.71 2.26
N SER A 109 19.01 -4.92 2.69
CA SER A 109 17.86 -5.69 2.18
C SER A 109 16.53 -5.39 2.89
N ALA A 110 16.48 -4.36 3.74
CA ALA A 110 15.34 -3.99 4.58
C ALA A 110 14.05 -3.56 3.82
N THR A 111 14.10 -3.45 2.49
CA THR A 111 12.97 -3.09 1.64
C THR A 111 12.95 -3.99 0.42
N ALA A 112 11.84 -4.68 0.19
CA ALA A 112 11.65 -5.46 -1.03
C ALA A 112 11.34 -4.51 -2.18
N VAL A 113 12.03 -4.62 -3.31
CA VAL A 113 11.84 -3.73 -4.46
C VAL A 113 11.61 -4.55 -5.71
N GLY A 114 10.61 -4.16 -6.53
CA GLY A 114 10.35 -4.81 -7.81
C GLY A 114 9.82 -3.82 -8.85
N PRO A 115 10.09 -4.05 -10.14
CA PRO A 115 9.54 -3.23 -11.22
C PRO A 115 8.07 -3.55 -11.50
N PHE A 116 7.29 -2.54 -11.87
CA PHE A 116 6.00 -2.77 -12.51
C PHE A 116 6.18 -3.51 -13.83
N ALA A 117 5.26 -4.41 -14.15
CA ALA A 117 5.20 -5.10 -15.43
C ALA A 117 4.80 -4.17 -16.59
N SER A 118 4.06 -3.10 -16.30
CA SER A 118 3.57 -2.12 -17.25
C SER A 118 3.44 -0.73 -16.60
N GLU A 119 3.47 0.32 -17.43
CA GLU A 119 3.28 1.71 -16.95
C GLU A 119 1.83 1.97 -16.50
N THR A 120 0.87 1.34 -17.15
CA THR A 120 -0.57 1.48 -16.91
C THR A 120 -1.18 0.19 -16.38
N PRO A 121 -2.35 0.25 -15.71
CA PRO A 121 -3.06 -0.94 -15.26
C PRO A 121 -3.42 -1.87 -16.44
N GLY A 122 -3.41 -3.18 -16.19
CA GLY A 122 -3.89 -4.17 -17.14
C GLY A 122 -5.40 -4.11 -17.38
N GLU A 123 -5.92 -5.01 -18.21
CA GLU A 123 -7.37 -5.11 -18.49
C GLU A 123 -8.20 -5.39 -17.22
N ASP A 124 -7.60 -6.11 -16.27
CA ASP A 124 -8.13 -6.41 -14.94
C ASP A 124 -8.03 -5.23 -13.96
N ARG A 125 -7.56 -4.07 -14.42
CA ARG A 125 -7.38 -2.83 -13.65
C ARG A 125 -6.29 -2.93 -12.57
N PHE A 126 -5.40 -3.91 -12.65
CA PHE A 126 -4.28 -4.05 -11.73
C PHE A 126 -2.95 -3.59 -12.34
N CYS A 127 -2.17 -2.94 -11.51
CA CYS A 127 -0.75 -2.72 -11.72
C CYS A 127 0.02 -3.83 -11.03
N THR A 128 0.69 -4.67 -11.81
CA THR A 128 1.35 -5.88 -11.31
C THR A 128 2.85 -5.66 -11.17
N VAL A 129 3.39 -6.07 -10.03
CA VAL A 129 4.82 -6.24 -9.74
C VAL A 129 5.03 -7.74 -9.54
N PRO A 130 5.49 -8.47 -10.58
CA PRO A 130 5.50 -9.94 -10.55
C PRO A 130 6.38 -10.51 -9.42
N GLN A 131 7.52 -9.88 -9.19
CA GLN A 131 8.50 -10.31 -8.21
C GLN A 131 9.18 -9.09 -7.59
N LEU A 132 9.46 -9.20 -6.29
CA LEU A 132 10.28 -8.25 -5.57
C LEU A 132 11.55 -8.93 -5.05
N THR A 133 12.60 -8.15 -4.81
CA THR A 133 13.77 -8.65 -4.10
C THR A 133 13.37 -9.15 -2.71
N PRO A 134 13.87 -10.32 -2.28
CA PRO A 134 13.59 -10.79 -0.93
C PRO A 134 14.24 -9.87 0.11
N THR A 135 13.61 -9.74 1.27
CA THR A 135 14.24 -9.12 2.45
C THR A 135 14.72 -10.22 3.37
N ARG A 136 15.94 -10.12 3.89
CA ARG A 136 16.50 -11.10 4.83
C ARG A 136 17.16 -10.38 5.99
N LEU A 137 16.79 -10.78 7.20
CA LEU A 137 17.34 -10.27 8.43
C LEU A 137 18.08 -11.40 9.14
N GLU A 138 19.41 -11.36 9.10
CA GLU A 138 20.26 -12.25 9.87
C GLU A 138 20.74 -11.53 11.13
N VAL A 139 20.35 -12.07 12.29
CA VAL A 139 20.73 -11.58 13.61
C VAL A 139 21.80 -12.52 14.15
N THR A 140 23.01 -12.02 14.35
CA THR A 140 24.10 -12.85 14.90
C THR A 140 23.86 -13.14 16.38
N GLU A 141 24.31 -14.29 16.85
CA GLU A 141 24.39 -14.55 18.30
C GLU A 141 25.25 -13.49 19.00
N ALA A 142 24.94 -13.21 20.26
CA ALA A 142 25.68 -12.24 21.06
C ALA A 142 25.61 -12.62 22.54
N GLN A 143 26.54 -12.09 23.33
CA GLN A 143 26.47 -12.20 24.79
C GLN A 143 25.55 -11.11 25.34
N ASP A 144 24.62 -11.50 26.21
CA ASP A 144 23.77 -10.59 26.95
C ASP A 144 24.61 -9.87 28.03
N PRO A 145 24.44 -8.55 28.23
CA PRO A 145 25.10 -7.81 29.30
C PRO A 145 24.94 -8.43 30.70
N ASP A 146 23.84 -9.13 30.96
CA ASP A 146 23.53 -9.78 32.23
C ASP A 146 24.08 -11.22 32.34
N GLY A 147 24.87 -11.67 31.36
CA GLY A 147 25.62 -12.93 31.42
C GLY A 147 24.97 -14.13 30.72
N GLY A 148 23.95 -13.90 29.89
CA GLY A 148 23.30 -14.92 29.04
C GLY A 148 23.83 -14.95 27.60
N LEU A 149 23.36 -15.92 26.80
CA LEU A 149 23.57 -15.95 25.35
C LEU A 149 22.28 -15.54 24.65
N LEU A 150 22.36 -14.54 23.78
CA LEU A 150 21.28 -14.16 22.87
C LEU A 150 21.40 -15.01 21.60
N PRO A 151 20.39 -15.82 21.26
CA PRO A 151 20.48 -16.74 20.13
C PRO A 151 20.51 -15.97 18.80
N ALA A 152 21.18 -16.56 17.81
CA ALA A 152 21.04 -16.14 16.42
C ALA A 152 19.59 -16.29 15.97
N GLN A 153 19.13 -15.38 15.11
CA GLN A 153 17.78 -15.39 14.56
C GLN A 153 17.80 -15.06 13.08
N GLU A 154 16.81 -15.56 12.35
CA GLU A 154 16.67 -15.31 10.93
C GLU A 154 15.22 -15.00 10.59
N PHE A 155 15.00 -13.94 9.80
CA PHE A 155 13.70 -13.58 9.28
C PHE A 155 13.78 -13.33 7.78
N GLY A 156 12.82 -13.83 7.01
CA GLY A 156 12.77 -13.65 5.56
C GLY A 156 11.37 -13.28 5.09
N TYR A 157 11.30 -12.35 4.12
CA TYR A 157 10.06 -12.04 3.40
C TYR A 157 10.33 -12.11 1.91
N ALA A 158 9.60 -12.96 1.20
CA ALA A 158 9.60 -13.02 -0.25
C ALA A 158 8.20 -12.69 -0.77
N TRP A 159 8.06 -11.46 -1.23
CA TRP A 159 6.82 -10.94 -1.82
C TRP A 159 6.76 -11.27 -3.31
N ASN A 160 5.63 -11.80 -3.76
CA ASN A 160 5.38 -12.14 -5.15
C ASN A 160 3.99 -11.67 -5.57
N ASN A 161 3.79 -11.49 -6.88
CA ASN A 161 2.48 -11.16 -7.46
C ASN A 161 1.80 -9.97 -6.76
N LEU A 162 2.56 -8.92 -6.43
CA LEU A 162 1.97 -7.71 -5.85
C LEU A 162 1.12 -7.04 -6.94
N ARG A 163 -0.19 -6.95 -6.69
CA ARG A 163 -1.17 -6.40 -7.61
C ARG A 163 -1.88 -5.25 -6.93
N ILE A 164 -1.67 -4.04 -7.43
CA ILE A 164 -2.23 -2.80 -6.89
C ILE A 164 -3.39 -2.36 -7.78
N TYR A 165 -4.60 -2.32 -7.22
CA TYR A 165 -5.80 -1.99 -7.99
C TYR A 165 -5.84 -0.49 -8.30
N ASN A 166 -6.08 -0.16 -9.57
CA ASN A 166 -5.97 1.19 -10.10
C ASN A 166 -7.14 1.51 -11.03
N THR A 167 -8.09 2.28 -10.50
CA THR A 167 -9.18 2.92 -11.27
C THR A 167 -9.31 4.39 -10.86
N PRO A 168 -10.06 5.20 -11.62
CA PRO A 168 -10.41 6.55 -11.19
C PRO A 168 -11.10 6.59 -9.81
N GLU A 169 -11.96 5.62 -9.49
CA GLU A 169 -12.64 5.55 -8.19
C GLU A 169 -11.74 5.02 -7.06
N ILE A 170 -10.79 4.15 -7.39
CA ILE A 170 -9.89 3.47 -6.45
C ILE A 170 -8.44 3.57 -6.98
N PRO A 171 -7.79 4.74 -6.85
CA PRO A 171 -6.48 4.98 -7.43
C PRO A 171 -5.37 4.46 -6.50
N GLY A 172 -5.03 3.17 -6.63
CA GLY A 172 -3.87 2.59 -5.96
C GLY A 172 -4.02 2.46 -4.44
N THR A 173 -5.25 2.39 -3.93
CA THR A 173 -5.58 2.32 -2.50
C THR A 173 -5.94 0.93 -2.00
N GLN A 174 -5.88 -0.10 -2.87
CA GLN A 174 -5.98 -1.50 -2.49
C GLN A 174 -4.88 -2.32 -3.17
N PHE A 175 -4.39 -3.36 -2.50
CA PHE A 175 -3.49 -4.33 -3.12
C PHE A 175 -3.75 -5.75 -2.61
N THR A 176 -3.34 -6.72 -3.43
CA THR A 176 -3.14 -8.11 -3.02
C THR A 176 -1.72 -8.55 -3.35
N ALA A 177 -1.17 -9.51 -2.63
CA ALA A 177 0.13 -10.13 -2.90
C ALA A 177 0.20 -11.54 -2.34
N ASP A 178 1.19 -12.31 -2.81
CA ASP A 178 1.64 -13.54 -2.16
C ASP A 178 2.85 -13.23 -1.28
N LEU A 179 2.92 -13.83 -0.10
CA LEU A 179 4.08 -13.74 0.79
C LEU A 179 4.53 -15.13 1.22
N VAL A 180 5.80 -15.44 1.02
CA VAL A 180 6.49 -16.51 1.76
C VAL A 180 7.26 -15.86 2.90
N TYR A 181 6.88 -16.18 4.14
CA TYR A 181 7.52 -15.69 5.35
C TYR A 181 8.32 -16.80 6.02
N THR A 182 9.56 -16.48 6.39
CA THR A 182 10.41 -17.38 7.18
C THR A 182 10.81 -16.75 8.50
N GLU A 183 10.83 -17.56 9.55
CA GLU A 183 11.27 -17.16 10.89
C GLU A 183 11.95 -18.35 11.58
N ASN A 184 13.27 -18.26 11.80
CA ASN A 184 14.05 -19.26 12.55
C ASN A 184 13.85 -20.71 12.06
N GLY A 185 13.93 -20.94 10.75
CA GLY A 185 13.74 -22.26 10.12
C GLY A 185 12.27 -22.66 9.89
N CYS A 186 11.31 -21.88 10.39
CA CYS A 186 9.90 -21.99 10.05
C CYS A 186 9.63 -21.31 8.70
N THR A 187 8.74 -21.88 7.88
CA THR A 187 8.22 -21.24 6.66
C THR A 187 6.70 -21.28 6.63
N ALA A 188 6.06 -20.17 6.29
CA ALA A 188 4.63 -20.06 6.09
C ALA A 188 4.32 -19.25 4.82
N GLU A 189 3.24 -19.62 4.15
CA GLU A 189 2.76 -18.91 2.97
C GLU A 189 1.45 -18.20 3.24
N TYR A 190 1.33 -16.97 2.77
CA TYR A 190 0.19 -16.11 2.98
C TYR A 190 -0.32 -15.53 1.67
N THR A 191 -1.63 -15.33 1.60
CA THR A 191 -2.25 -14.32 0.74
C THR A 191 -2.37 -13.04 1.57
N VAL A 192 -1.85 -11.94 1.04
CA VAL A 192 -1.84 -10.64 1.72
C VAL A 192 -2.77 -9.71 0.98
N LYS A 193 -3.65 -9.04 1.72
CA LYS A 193 -4.46 -7.95 1.20
C LYS A 193 -4.29 -6.71 2.06
N GLY A 194 -4.37 -5.53 1.45
CA GLY A 194 -4.30 -4.31 2.21
C GLY A 194 -5.01 -3.14 1.57
N ILE A 195 -5.36 -2.18 2.43
CA ILE A 195 -6.07 -0.96 2.08
C ILE A 195 -5.33 0.26 2.59
N TRP A 196 -5.46 1.34 1.87
CA TRP A 196 -4.99 2.65 2.28
C TRP A 196 -6.19 3.54 2.65
N PRO A 197 -6.09 4.39 3.69
CA PRO A 197 -4.96 4.53 4.61
C PRO A 197 -5.08 3.59 5.82
N VAL A 198 -3.99 3.44 6.60
CA VAL A 198 -4.08 2.92 7.97
C VAL A 198 -4.88 3.88 8.84
N VAL A 199 -5.95 3.38 9.44
CA VAL A 199 -6.76 4.10 10.43
C VAL A 199 -6.72 3.32 11.74
N LYS A 200 -6.33 3.99 12.83
CA LYS A 200 -6.40 3.40 14.18
C LYS A 200 -7.84 3.35 14.65
N CYS A 201 -8.24 2.22 15.22
CA CYS A 201 -9.60 1.98 15.68
C CYS A 201 -9.66 1.51 17.14
N GLN A 202 -8.63 1.83 17.94
CA GLN A 202 -8.70 1.67 19.39
C GLN A 202 -9.53 2.79 20.01
N ASP A 203 -10.60 2.44 20.70
CA ASP A 203 -11.39 3.38 21.46
C ASP A 203 -10.57 3.96 22.63
N SER A 204 -10.54 5.29 22.72
CA SER A 204 -9.68 5.98 23.67
C SER A 204 -10.11 5.78 25.13
N LYS A 205 -11.39 5.46 25.38
CA LYS A 205 -11.98 5.29 26.72
C LYS A 205 -11.89 3.84 27.20
N THR A 206 -12.39 2.91 26.40
CA THR A 206 -12.46 1.47 26.71
C THR A 206 -11.15 0.75 26.44
N LYS A 207 -10.26 1.34 25.62
CA LYS A 207 -9.04 0.71 25.11
C LYS A 207 -9.28 -0.54 24.24
N GLY A 208 -10.54 -0.82 23.89
CA GLY A 208 -10.95 -1.92 23.02
C GLY A 208 -11.10 -1.51 21.54
N PRO A 209 -11.38 -2.47 20.64
CA PRO A 209 -11.62 -2.18 19.24
C PRO A 209 -12.98 -1.50 19.05
N SER A 210 -13.07 -0.57 18.10
CA SER A 210 -14.31 0.12 17.75
C SER A 210 -14.47 0.26 16.24
N ASP A 211 -15.43 -0.47 15.67
CA ASP A 211 -15.75 -0.41 14.24
C ASP A 211 -16.26 0.98 13.82
N ALA A 212 -16.85 1.75 14.73
CA ALA A 212 -17.30 3.11 14.46
C ALA A 212 -16.14 4.06 14.08
N LEU A 213 -14.91 3.74 14.49
CA LEU A 213 -13.71 4.50 14.10
C LEU A 213 -13.24 4.18 12.67
N CYS A 214 -13.73 3.10 12.06
CA CYS A 214 -13.47 2.75 10.68
C CYS A 214 -14.47 3.36 9.69
N ASP A 215 -15.59 3.90 10.19
CA ASP A 215 -16.65 4.46 9.35
C ASP A 215 -16.15 5.67 8.54
N PRO A 216 -16.28 5.62 7.20
CA PRO A 216 -15.83 6.68 6.30
C PRO A 216 -16.60 7.99 6.44
N TYR A 217 -17.78 7.98 7.04
CA TYR A 217 -18.64 9.16 7.22
C TYR A 217 -18.53 9.70 8.64
N ALA A 218 -18.70 11.01 8.84
CA ALA A 218 -18.76 11.59 10.19
C ALA A 218 -20.06 11.16 10.92
N ASP A 219 -20.03 11.16 12.24
CA ASP A 219 -21.20 10.93 13.10
C ASP A 219 -21.22 12.00 14.20
N TYR A 220 -22.01 13.05 13.99
CA TYR A 220 -22.08 14.19 14.91
C TYR A 220 -22.77 13.84 16.24
N ASP A 221 -23.71 12.90 16.23
CA ASP A 221 -24.44 12.47 17.41
C ASP A 221 -23.53 11.66 18.35
N ALA A 222 -22.61 10.88 17.78
CA ALA A 222 -21.54 10.21 18.52
C ALA A 222 -20.30 11.11 18.79
N GLY A 223 -20.33 12.39 18.41
CA GLY A 223 -19.23 13.34 18.62
C GLY A 223 -18.03 13.14 17.68
N ARG A 224 -18.20 12.38 16.60
CA ARG A 224 -17.17 12.08 15.60
C ARG A 224 -17.28 13.03 14.41
N LEU A 225 -16.60 14.18 14.53
CA LEU A 225 -16.68 15.30 13.56
C LEU A 225 -16.08 15.01 12.18
N ARG A 226 -15.38 13.88 12.00
CA ARG A 226 -14.73 13.48 10.75
C ARG A 226 -14.89 11.97 10.55
N GLY A 227 -15.05 11.56 9.30
CA GLY A 227 -14.94 10.15 8.92
C GLY A 227 -13.50 9.63 9.00
N SER A 228 -13.34 8.32 8.83
CA SER A 228 -12.04 7.64 8.87
C SER A 228 -11.10 8.04 7.72
N GLY A 229 -11.64 8.57 6.62
CA GLY A 229 -10.89 8.83 5.39
C GLY A 229 -10.68 7.57 4.52
N ILE A 230 -11.22 6.42 4.94
CA ILE A 230 -11.29 5.22 4.12
C ILE A 230 -12.31 5.44 2.99
N ASN A 231 -12.05 4.86 1.82
CA ASN A 231 -13.01 4.92 0.71
C ASN A 231 -14.33 4.23 1.12
N PRO A 232 -15.50 4.86 0.97
CA PRO A 232 -16.78 4.28 1.38
C PRO A 232 -17.17 2.96 0.70
N LEU A 233 -16.52 2.61 -0.41
CA LEU A 233 -16.72 1.34 -1.09
C LEU A 233 -16.03 0.16 -0.38
N PHE A 234 -15.19 0.41 0.63
CA PHE A 234 -14.37 -0.63 1.23
C PHE A 234 -15.08 -1.24 2.44
N PRO A 235 -15.35 -2.56 2.44
CA PRO A 235 -15.88 -3.24 3.61
C PRO A 235 -14.79 -3.43 4.67
N VAL A 236 -14.77 -2.56 5.68
CA VAL A 236 -13.73 -2.53 6.73
C VAL A 236 -14.27 -2.82 8.12
N LYS A 237 -13.43 -3.39 8.97
CA LYS A 237 -13.67 -3.58 10.41
C LYS A 237 -12.41 -3.29 11.21
N CYS A 238 -12.58 -3.02 12.50
CA CYS A 238 -11.46 -2.90 13.40
C CYS A 238 -10.86 -4.27 13.71
N ASP A 239 -9.58 -4.47 13.44
CA ASP A 239 -8.89 -5.67 13.88
C ASP A 239 -8.73 -5.65 15.42
N PRO A 240 -9.17 -6.70 16.14
CA PRO A 240 -9.21 -6.69 17.61
C PRO A 240 -7.82 -6.79 18.26
N VAL A 241 -6.76 -7.09 17.49
CA VAL A 241 -5.41 -7.27 18.01
C VAL A 241 -4.51 -6.10 17.60
N ALA A 242 -4.53 -5.74 16.33
CA ALA A 242 -3.71 -4.68 15.75
C ALA A 242 -4.31 -3.28 15.96
N PHE A 243 -5.61 -3.20 16.28
CA PHE A 243 -6.34 -1.95 16.42
C PHE A 243 -6.22 -1.01 15.22
N ILE A 244 -6.21 -1.58 14.02
CA ILE A 244 -6.28 -0.87 12.75
C ILE A 244 -7.47 -1.35 11.94
N CYS A 245 -8.05 -0.46 11.13
CA CYS A 245 -9.12 -0.80 10.21
C CYS A 245 -8.58 -1.64 9.06
N VAL A 246 -9.09 -2.85 8.92
CA VAL A 246 -8.65 -3.82 7.92
C VAL A 246 -9.78 -4.18 6.97
N LEU A 247 -9.43 -4.61 5.76
CA LEU A 247 -10.39 -5.06 4.77
C LEU A 247 -10.95 -6.44 5.13
N THR A 248 -12.27 -6.57 5.07
CA THR A 248 -12.97 -7.84 5.33
C THR A 248 -13.36 -8.59 4.06
N GLY A 249 -13.45 -7.90 2.91
CA GLY A 249 -13.71 -8.49 1.59
C GLY A 249 -12.45 -8.82 0.81
N GLU A 250 -12.65 -9.11 -0.48
CA GLU A 250 -11.58 -9.34 -1.46
C GLU A 250 -11.06 -8.03 -2.06
N VAL A 251 -9.93 -8.13 -2.75
CA VAL A 251 -9.37 -7.05 -3.57
C VAL A 251 -9.56 -7.40 -5.05
N PRO A 252 -10.24 -6.55 -5.85
CA PRO A 252 -10.81 -5.28 -5.45
C PRO A 252 -12.14 -5.44 -4.71
N SER A 253 -12.47 -4.51 -3.82
CA SER A 253 -13.74 -4.54 -3.08
C SER A 253 -14.95 -4.09 -3.89
N ALA A 254 -14.72 -3.42 -5.01
CA ALA A 254 -15.72 -3.04 -5.99
C ALA A 254 -15.13 -3.18 -7.42
N PRO A 255 -15.91 -3.64 -8.40
CA PRO A 255 -15.47 -3.82 -9.79
C PRO A 255 -15.27 -2.50 -10.54
#